data_AF-A0A662WNL6-F1
#
_entry.id   AF-A0A662WNL6-F1
#
_cell.length_a   1.000
_cell.length_b   1.000
_cell.length_c   1.000
_cell.angle_alpha   90.00
_cell.angle_beta   90.00
_cell.angle_gamma   90.00
#
_symmetry.space_group_name_H-M   'P 1'
#
loop_
_entity.id
_entity.type
_entity.pdbx_description
1 polymer ?
#
loop_
_entity_poly.entity_id
_entity_poly.type
_entity_poly.pdbx_seq_one_letter_code
_entity_poly.pdbx_strand_id
1 'polypeptide(L)'
;MRLLSRFAPLLEEFRAFIITSSISGIISVVVCLLTGPAPDKVLRRFYRFARPPGAWHSIKHICFTQDVITEIDSENHTDLACTGLIAIAQLALYVLAVSVVAKAWTQSLILLAILVVTLPIIYLKWYVKLKDRPVGLRKEDLNAELLGSA
;
A
#
# COMPACT_ATOMS: atom_id res chain seq x y z
N MET A 1 22.42 -10.41 0.69
CA MET A 1 23.32 -9.34 1.17
C MET A 1 24.80 -9.76 1.25
N ARG A 2 25.15 -10.97 1.73
CA ARG A 2 26.55 -11.47 1.79
C ARG A 2 27.24 -11.82 0.45
N LEU A 3 26.52 -11.73 -0.68
CA LEU A 3 27.07 -12.07 -1.99
C LEU A 3 27.74 -10.86 -2.67
N LEU A 4 27.20 -9.65 -2.49
CA LEU A 4 27.77 -8.41 -3.06
C LEU A 4 29.03 -7.91 -2.33
N SER A 5 29.14 -8.17 -1.02
CA SER A 5 30.32 -7.80 -0.23
C SER A 5 31.60 -8.51 -0.67
N ARG A 6 31.48 -9.66 -1.38
CA ARG A 6 32.63 -10.38 -1.94
C ARG A 6 33.15 -9.78 -3.25
N PHE A 7 32.32 -9.05 -4.00
CA PHE A 7 32.70 -8.49 -5.30
C PHE A 7 33.06 -7.01 -5.24
N ALA A 8 32.58 -6.27 -4.24
CA ALA A 8 32.95 -4.88 -4.00
C ALA A 8 33.08 -4.58 -2.48
N PRO A 9 34.17 -5.02 -1.83
CA PRO A 9 34.36 -4.90 -0.38
C PRO A 9 34.53 -3.44 0.10
N LEU A 10 34.71 -2.49 -0.82
CA LEU A 10 34.88 -1.06 -0.53
C LEU A 10 33.58 -0.23 -0.69
N LEU A 11 32.49 -0.83 -1.15
CA LEU A 11 31.20 -0.14 -1.22
C LEU A 11 30.52 -0.22 0.14
N GLU A 12 30.30 0.93 0.77
CA GLU A 12 29.45 1.05 1.95
C GLU A 12 28.12 0.32 1.71
N GLU A 13 27.67 -0.45 2.71
CA GLU A 13 26.47 -1.32 2.59
C GLU A 13 25.23 -0.54 2.12
N PHE A 14 25.13 0.73 2.52
CA PHE A 14 24.10 1.65 2.07
C PHE A 14 24.14 1.88 0.56
N ARG A 15 25.32 2.13 -0.02
CA ARG A 15 25.47 2.37 -1.47
C ARG A 15 25.14 1.12 -2.27
N ALA A 16 25.55 -0.06 -1.80
CA ALA A 16 25.21 -1.33 -2.42
C ALA A 16 23.70 -1.61 -2.37
N PHE A 17 23.04 -1.32 -1.24
CA PHE A 17 21.59 -1.46 -1.11
C PHE A 17 20.84 -0.55 -2.09
N ILE A 18 21.20 0.74 -2.17
CA ILE A 18 20.56 1.68 -3.08
C ILE A 18 20.70 1.24 -4.53
N ILE A 19 21.93 0.91 -4.98
CA ILE A 19 22.17 0.48 -6.35
C ILE A 19 21.35 -0.77 -6.70
N THR A 20 21.41 -1.80 -5.87
CA THR A 20 20.76 -3.09 -6.16
C THR A 20 19.24 -3.01 -6.11
N SER A 21 18.69 -2.26 -5.14
CA SER A 21 17.25 -2.02 -5.04
C SER A 21 16.74 -1.20 -6.22
N SER A 22 17.46 -0.14 -6.62
CA SER A 22 17.09 0.69 -7.77
C SER A 22 17.11 -0.11 -9.08
N ILE A 23 18.16 -0.90 -9.33
CA ILE A 23 18.23 -1.74 -10.53
C ILE A 23 17.09 -2.78 -10.54
N SER A 24 16.85 -3.45 -9.42
CA SER A 24 15.76 -4.41 -9.27
C SER A 24 14.39 -3.76 -9.52
N GLY A 25 14.17 -2.55 -8.99
CA GLY A 25 12.95 -1.78 -9.20
C GLY A 25 12.73 -1.43 -10.66
N ILE A 26 13.77 -0.91 -11.34
CA ILE A 26 13.69 -0.55 -12.77
C ILE A 26 13.40 -1.80 -13.61
N ILE A 27 14.12 -2.90 -13.39
CA ILE A 27 13.90 -4.15 -14.12
C ILE A 27 12.46 -4.65 -13.89
N SER A 28 11.95 -4.60 -12.66
CA SER A 28 10.58 -5.03 -12.36
C SER A 28 9.54 -4.20 -13.11
N VAL A 29 9.71 -2.88 -13.17
CA VAL A 29 8.82 -2.00 -13.93
C VAL A 29 8.91 -2.29 -15.42
N VAL A 30 10.11 -2.43 -15.98
CA VAL A 30 10.31 -2.72 -17.41
C VAL A 30 9.68 -4.05 -17.79
N VAL A 31 9.94 -5.12 -17.04
CA VAL A 31 9.35 -6.44 -17.30
C VAL A 31 7.84 -6.41 -17.17
N CYS A 32 7.29 -5.68 -16.19
CA CYS A 32 5.85 -5.50 -16.04
C CYS A 32 5.23 -4.81 -17.28
N LEU A 33 5.85 -3.75 -17.79
CA LEU A 33 5.37 -3.04 -18.98
C LEU A 33 5.50 -3.84 -20.28
N LEU A 34 6.47 -4.75 -20.36
CA LEU A 34 6.63 -5.67 -21.49
C LEU A 34 5.69 -6.88 -21.44
N THR A 35 5.11 -7.17 -20.28
CA THR A 35 4.15 -8.26 -20.10
C THR A 35 2.78 -7.83 -20.61
N GLY A 36 2.10 -8.72 -21.35
CA GLY A 36 0.78 -8.44 -21.90
C GLY A 36 -0.25 -8.05 -20.82
N PRO A 37 -1.19 -7.13 -21.12
CA PRO A 37 -2.18 -6.67 -20.15
C PRO A 37 -3.14 -7.78 -19.73
N ALA A 38 -3.60 -7.72 -18.48
CA ALA A 38 -4.64 -8.63 -17.98
C ALA A 38 -5.98 -8.40 -18.72
N PRO A 39 -6.85 -9.43 -18.84
CA PRO A 39 -8.14 -9.26 -19.47
C PRO A 39 -9.01 -8.21 -18.76
N ASP A 40 -9.65 -7.37 -19.56
CA ASP A 40 -10.58 -6.31 -19.12
C ASP A 40 -11.56 -6.73 -18.01
N LYS A 41 -12.13 -7.93 -18.11
CA LYS A 41 -13.06 -8.48 -17.12
C LYS A 41 -12.42 -8.62 -15.74
N VAL A 42 -11.16 -9.06 -15.69
CA VAL A 42 -10.39 -9.21 -14.45
C VAL A 42 -10.08 -7.84 -13.86
N LEU A 43 -9.70 -6.88 -14.72
CA LEU A 43 -9.34 -5.53 -14.30
C LEU A 43 -10.54 -4.74 -13.75
N ARG A 44 -11.69 -4.79 -14.43
CA ARG A 44 -12.94 -4.18 -13.95
C ARG A 44 -13.40 -4.80 -12.64
N ARG A 45 -13.33 -6.13 -12.53
CA ARG A 45 -13.63 -6.87 -11.30
C ARG A 45 -12.73 -6.39 -10.17
N PHE A 46 -11.41 -6.43 -10.35
CA PHE A 46 -10.44 -5.95 -9.37
C PHE A 46 -10.76 -4.53 -8.90
N TYR A 47 -11.00 -3.60 -9.84
CA TYR A 47 -11.26 -2.21 -9.51
C TYR A 47 -12.55 -2.02 -8.69
N ARG A 48 -13.61 -2.78 -8.96
CA ARG A 48 -14.87 -2.70 -8.20
C ARG A 48 -14.69 -2.99 -6.70
N PHE A 49 -13.75 -3.88 -6.36
CA PHE A 49 -13.45 -4.25 -4.97
C PHE A 49 -12.35 -3.39 -4.36
N ALA A 50 -11.17 -3.36 -5.00
CA ALA A 50 -9.99 -2.75 -4.41
C ALA A 50 -10.04 -1.21 -4.44
N ARG A 51 -10.73 -0.61 -5.41
CA ARG A 51 -10.88 0.85 -5.63
C ARG A 51 -9.59 1.64 -5.38
N PRO A 52 -8.44 1.20 -5.92
CA PRO A 52 -7.15 1.77 -5.57
C PRO A 52 -7.09 3.28 -5.89
N PRO A 53 -6.42 4.09 -5.04
CA PRO A 53 -6.17 5.49 -5.34
C PRO A 53 -5.17 5.64 -6.51
N GLY A 54 -5.20 6.79 -7.19
CA GLY A 54 -4.22 7.15 -8.21
C GLY A 54 -4.74 7.08 -9.66
N ALA A 55 -3.89 6.60 -10.58
CA ALA A 55 -4.07 6.71 -12.04
C ALA A 55 -5.05 5.69 -12.64
N TRP A 56 -6.26 5.57 -12.09
CA TRP A 56 -7.27 4.58 -12.51
C TRP A 56 -8.48 5.18 -13.22
N HIS A 57 -8.38 6.43 -13.67
CA HIS A 57 -9.50 7.21 -14.21
C HIS A 57 -10.28 6.46 -15.31
N SER A 58 -9.60 5.87 -16.29
CA SER A 58 -10.26 5.17 -17.41
C SER A 58 -11.13 3.99 -16.95
N ILE A 59 -10.60 3.14 -16.05
CA ILE A 59 -11.35 1.97 -15.55
C ILE A 59 -12.48 2.42 -14.62
N LYS A 60 -12.25 3.48 -13.85
CA LYS A 60 -13.22 4.04 -12.90
C LYS A 60 -14.51 4.49 -13.61
N HIS A 61 -14.39 5.24 -14.70
CA HIS A 61 -15.52 5.71 -15.51
C HIS A 61 -16.27 4.60 -16.23
N ILE A 62 -15.60 3.49 -16.53
CA ILE A 62 -16.25 2.31 -17.11
C ILE A 62 -17.04 1.53 -16.04
N CYS A 63 -16.60 1.58 -14.78
CA CYS A 63 -17.18 0.75 -13.72
C CYS A 63 -18.34 1.39 -12.95
N PHE A 64 -18.39 2.72 -12.85
CA PHE A 64 -19.27 3.45 -11.93
C PHE A 64 -19.85 4.74 -12.52
N THR A 65 -20.95 5.22 -11.94
CA THR A 65 -21.56 6.52 -12.26
C THR A 65 -20.82 7.67 -11.57
N GLN A 66 -20.97 8.89 -12.08
CA GLN A 66 -20.24 10.07 -11.59
C GLN A 66 -20.44 10.35 -10.08
N ASP A 67 -21.63 10.06 -9.54
CA ASP A 67 -21.91 10.25 -8.11
C ASP A 67 -21.08 9.30 -7.24
N VAL A 68 -21.03 8.02 -7.61
CA VAL A 68 -20.22 6.99 -6.93
C VAL A 68 -18.72 7.28 -7.10
N ILE A 69 -18.32 7.80 -8.26
CA ILE A 69 -16.94 8.22 -8.52
C ILE A 69 -16.52 9.31 -7.54
N THR A 70 -17.36 10.32 -7.32
CA THR A 70 -17.08 11.42 -6.39
C THR A 70 -16.96 10.93 -4.95
N GLU A 71 -17.81 9.98 -4.55
CA GLU A 71 -17.71 9.33 -3.24
C GLU A 71 -16.38 8.57 -3.07
N ILE A 72 -15.98 7.80 -4.08
CA ILE A 72 -14.71 7.05 -4.09
C ILE A 72 -13.50 8.00 -4.02
N ASP A 73 -13.52 9.13 -4.71
CA ASP A 73 -12.39 10.08 -4.67
C ASP A 73 -12.25 10.74 -3.30
N SER A 74 -13.36 11.07 -2.64
CA SER A 74 -13.35 11.63 -1.28
C SER A 74 -12.74 10.66 -0.26
N GLU A 75 -13.11 9.38 -0.36
CA GLU A 75 -12.53 8.31 0.45
C GLU A 75 -11.04 8.11 0.13
N ASN A 76 -10.68 7.94 -1.14
CA ASN A 76 -9.30 7.73 -1.57
C ASN A 76 -8.36 8.87 -1.17
N HIS A 77 -8.86 10.11 -1.16
CA HIS A 77 -8.09 11.26 -0.69
C HIS A 77 -7.82 11.17 0.82
N THR A 78 -8.84 10.79 1.61
CA THR A 78 -8.70 10.59 3.05
C THR A 78 -7.74 9.45 3.36
N ASP A 79 -7.84 8.35 2.63
CA ASP A 79 -6.97 7.17 2.76
C ASP A 79 -5.51 7.50 2.43
N LEU A 80 -5.27 8.23 1.33
CA LEU A 80 -3.92 8.61 0.93
C LEU A 80 -3.28 9.58 1.93
N ALA A 81 -4.05 10.56 2.44
CA ALA A 81 -3.58 11.48 3.48
C ALA A 81 -3.23 10.73 4.77
N CYS A 82 -4.04 9.74 5.17
CA CYS A 82 -3.78 8.97 6.39
C CYS A 82 -2.66 7.95 6.22
N THR A 83 -2.39 7.46 5.00
CA THR A 83 -1.29 6.52 4.72
C THR A 83 0.07 7.07 5.17
N GLY A 84 0.33 8.36 4.94
CA GLY A 84 1.57 8.99 5.41
C GLY A 84 1.70 9.01 6.93
N LEU A 85 0.61 9.34 7.64
CA LEU A 85 0.58 9.30 9.11
C LEU A 85 0.74 7.87 9.64
N ILE A 86 0.09 6.90 9.00
CA ILE A 86 0.22 5.47 9.33
C ILE A 86 1.68 5.01 9.16
N ALA A 87 2.36 5.43 8.09
CA ALA A 87 3.77 5.11 7.88
C ALA A 87 4.68 5.70 8.97
N ILE A 88 4.43 6.94 9.39
CA ILE A 88 5.14 7.58 10.50
C ILE A 88 4.89 6.82 11.81
N ALA A 89 3.63 6.48 12.11
CA ALA A 89 3.28 5.71 13.29
C ALA A 89 3.92 4.31 13.27
N GLN A 90 3.92 3.64 12.12
CA GLN A 90 4.53 2.32 11.93
C GLN A 90 6.05 2.38 12.19
N LEU A 91 6.73 3.37 11.62
CA LEU A 91 8.16 3.56 11.84
C LEU A 91 8.45 3.90 13.31
N ALA A 92 7.68 4.80 13.92
CA ALA A 92 7.85 5.18 15.32
C ALA A 92 7.66 3.97 16.25
N LEU A 93 6.66 3.12 15.99
CA LEU A 93 6.41 1.90 16.74
C LEU A 93 7.57 0.90 16.62
N TYR A 94 8.09 0.71 15.40
CA TYR A 94 9.24 -0.16 15.17
C TYR A 94 10.50 0.34 15.91
N VAL A 95 10.84 1.63 15.76
CA VAL A 95 12.01 2.21 16.40
C VAL A 95 11.85 2.25 17.92
N LEU A 96 10.63 2.45 18.44
CA LEU A 96 10.34 2.42 19.87
C LEU A 96 10.69 1.05 20.47
N ALA A 97 10.27 -0.05 19.81
CA ALA A 97 10.57 -1.40 20.29
C ALA A 97 12.08 -1.64 20.41
N VAL A 98 12.86 -1.23 19.40
CA VAL A 98 14.33 -1.31 19.42
C VAL A 98 14.93 -0.42 20.51
N SER A 99 14.40 0.81 20.67
CA SER A 99 14.90 1.80 21.64
C SER A 99 14.71 1.35 23.08
N VAL A 100 13.58 0.69 23.39
CA VAL A 100 13.30 0.12 24.71
C VAL A 100 14.29 -1.00 25.04
N VAL A 101 14.57 -1.90 24.09
CA VAL A 101 15.55 -2.97 24.27
C VAL A 101 16.96 -2.40 24.47
N ALA A 102 17.30 -1.35 23.73
CA ALA A 102 18.57 -0.63 23.87
C ALA A 102 18.66 0.26 25.13
N LYS A 103 17.59 0.32 25.97
CA LYS A 103 17.48 1.18 27.16
C LYS A 103 17.65 2.69 26.86
N ALA A 104 17.35 3.10 25.63
CA ALA A 104 17.40 4.50 25.20
C ALA A 104 16.12 5.25 25.63
N TRP A 105 15.94 5.47 26.92
CA TRP A 105 14.68 5.95 27.52
C TRP A 105 14.18 7.29 26.98
N THR A 106 15.06 8.27 26.78
CA THR A 106 14.67 9.58 26.21
C THR A 106 14.09 9.42 24.81
N GLN A 107 14.74 8.62 23.96
CA GLN A 107 14.26 8.32 22.61
C GLN A 107 12.93 7.55 22.66
N SER A 108 12.80 6.58 23.56
CA SER A 108 11.55 5.84 23.76
C SER A 108 10.40 6.75 24.18
N LEU A 109 10.63 7.72 25.08
CA LEU A 109 9.59 8.68 25.50
C LEU A 109 9.15 9.59 24.35
N ILE A 110 10.08 10.08 23.54
CA ILE A 110 9.77 10.89 22.35
C ILE A 110 8.93 10.10 21.35
N LEU A 111 9.33 8.86 21.05
CA LEU A 111 8.61 8.00 20.11
C LEU A 111 7.23 7.62 20.64
N LEU A 112 7.12 7.37 21.95
CA LEU A 112 5.83 7.12 22.59
C LEU A 112 4.91 8.35 22.49
N ALA A 113 5.41 9.55 22.73
CA ALA A 113 4.64 10.78 22.56
C ALA A 113 4.15 10.95 21.11
N ILE A 114 5.00 10.66 20.12
CA ILE A 114 4.62 10.68 18.69
C ILE A 114 3.47 9.70 18.43
N LEU A 115 3.55 8.47 18.95
CA LEU A 115 2.47 7.47 18.79
C LEU A 115 1.17 7.91 19.47
N VAL A 116 1.25 8.42 20.69
CA VAL A 116 0.08 8.91 21.44
C VAL A 116 -0.62 10.05 20.71
N VAL A 117 0.10 10.89 19.96
CA VAL A 117 -0.51 11.95 19.14
C VAL A 117 -1.01 11.41 17.80
N THR A 118 -0.24 10.57 17.13
CA THR A 118 -0.52 10.15 15.74
C THR A 118 -1.65 9.12 15.68
N LEU A 119 -1.72 8.17 16.63
CA LEU A 119 -2.74 7.11 16.63
C LEU A 119 -4.17 7.65 16.77
N PRO A 120 -4.49 8.58 17.70
CA PRO A 120 -5.82 9.17 17.77
C PRO A 120 -6.20 9.95 16.51
N ILE A 121 -5.25 10.66 15.89
CA ILE A 121 -5.49 11.37 14.63
C ILE A 121 -5.88 10.38 13.54
N ILE A 122 -5.12 9.28 13.38
CA ILE A 122 -5.46 8.21 12.43
C ILE A 122 -6.82 7.60 12.75
N TYR A 123 -7.08 7.28 14.02
CA TYR A 123 -8.33 6.65 14.44
C TYR A 123 -9.55 7.50 14.08
N LEU A 124 -9.52 8.80 14.43
CA LEU A 124 -10.65 9.70 14.20
C LEU A 124 -10.80 10.13 12.73
N LYS A 125 -9.69 10.32 12.02
CA LYS A 125 -9.73 10.79 10.63
C LYS A 125 -9.99 9.67 9.64
N TRP A 126 -9.51 8.47 9.93
CA TRP A 126 -9.54 7.32 9.02
C TRP A 126 -10.45 6.21 9.55
N TYR A 127 -10.07 5.57 10.66
CA TYR A 127 -10.68 4.32 11.11
C TYR A 127 -12.20 4.43 11.35
N VAL A 128 -12.65 5.49 12.05
CA VAL A 128 -14.08 5.70 12.36
C VAL A 128 -14.91 6.02 11.10
N LYS A 129 -14.28 6.48 10.01
CA LYS A 129 -14.96 6.87 8.77
C LYS A 129 -14.98 5.77 7.72
N LEU A 130 -14.34 4.62 8.00
CA LEU A 130 -14.36 3.48 7.09
C LEU A 130 -15.80 2.99 6.92
N LYS A 131 -16.23 2.87 5.67
CA LYS A 131 -17.56 2.36 5.33
C LYS A 131 -17.51 0.83 5.29
N ASP A 132 -18.50 0.19 5.91
CA ASP A 132 -18.70 -1.25 5.75
C ASP A 132 -19.05 -1.55 4.28
N ARG A 133 -18.25 -2.43 3.68
CA ARG A 133 -18.42 -2.86 2.30
C ARG A 133 -18.64 -4.37 2.27
N PRO A 134 -19.49 -4.89 1.37
CA PRO A 134 -19.57 -6.32 1.17
C PRO A 134 -18.19 -6.86 0.77
N VAL A 135 -17.64 -7.74 1.59
CA VAL A 135 -16.29 -8.28 1.45
C VAL A 135 -16.28 -9.36 0.37
N GLY A 136 -15.74 -9.03 -0.80
CA GLY A 136 -15.34 -9.99 -1.83
C GLY A 136 -16.48 -10.72 -2.56
N LEU A 137 -16.16 -11.24 -3.74
CA LEU A 137 -17.02 -12.21 -4.43
C LEU A 137 -16.92 -13.54 -3.69
N ARG A 138 -18.06 -14.16 -3.39
CA ARG A 138 -18.05 -15.55 -2.94
C ARG A 138 -17.45 -16.39 -4.06
N LYS A 139 -16.72 -17.45 -3.72
CA LYS A 139 -16.22 -18.43 -4.72
C LYS A 139 -17.37 -18.95 -5.61
N GLU A 140 -18.57 -18.97 -5.05
CA GLU A 140 -19.84 -19.30 -5.70
C GLU A 140 -20.14 -18.39 -6.89
N ASP A 141 -19.99 -17.07 -6.70
CA ASP A 141 -20.19 -16.05 -7.74
C ASP A 141 -19.11 -16.17 -8.85
N LEU A 142 -17.89 -16.61 -8.50
CA LEU A 142 -16.80 -16.87 -9.45
C LEU A 142 -17.09 -18.10 -10.32
N ASN A 143 -17.59 -19.18 -9.72
CA ASN A 143 -17.89 -20.41 -10.44
C ASN A 143 -19.12 -20.26 -11.34
N ALA A 144 -20.15 -19.54 -10.89
CA ALA A 144 -21.36 -19.29 -11.69
C ALA A 144 -21.06 -18.48 -12.96
N GLU A 145 -20.19 -17.47 -12.89
CA GLU A 145 -19.81 -16.63 -14.02
C GLU A 145 -18.89 -17.36 -15.03
N LEU A 146 -18.04 -18.29 -14.55
CA LEU A 146 -17.17 -19.12 -15.40
C LEU A 146 -17.93 -20.27 -16.08
N LEU A 147 -18.93 -20.84 -15.40
CA LEU A 147 -19.77 -21.92 -15.93
C LEU A 147 -20.91 -21.40 -16.84
N GLY A 148 -21.31 -20.14 -16.68
CA GLY A 148 -22.31 -19.49 -17.55
C GLY A 148 -21.75 -18.92 -18.87
N SER A 149 -20.42 -19.00 -19.08
CA SER A 149 -19.76 -18.59 -20.32
C SER A 149 -19.35 -19.77 -21.23
N ALA A 150 -19.99 -20.94 -21.06
CA ALA A 150 -19.81 -22.13 -21.89
C ALA A 150 -20.98 -22.31 -22.88
#